data_AF-A0A8H5CEF2-F1
#
_entry.id   AF-A0A8H5CEF2-F1
#
_cell.length_a   1.000
_cell.length_b   1.000
_cell.length_c   1.000
_cell.angle_alpha   90.00
_cell.angle_beta   90.00
_cell.angle_gamma   90.00
#
_symmetry.space_group_name_H-M   'P 1'
#
loop_
_entity.id
_entity.type
_entity.pdbx_description
1 polymer ?
#
loop_
_entity_poly.entity_id
_entity_poly.type
_entity_poly.pdbx_seq_one_letter_code
_entity_poly.pdbx_strand_id
1 'polypeptide(L)'
;MRLSILMPVAAALIGFANANYEARAELDARNVDFLATREFDAALERREILADLSTRALIVELSDRLSRRNSDYMCRYCGAKFTDNTAWHAHEWKTHEAPRGRR
;
A
#
# COMPACT_ATOMS: atom_id res chain seq x y z
N MET A 1 34.48 52.69 -44.26
CA MET A 1 34.08 51.32 -44.71
C MET A 1 34.68 50.26 -43.78
N ARG A 2 34.10 50.00 -42.60
CA ARG A 2 34.54 48.86 -41.73
C ARG A 2 33.41 48.18 -40.93
N LEU A 3 32.20 48.75 -40.87
CA LEU A 3 31.07 48.14 -40.16
C LEU A 3 30.34 47.03 -40.92
N SER A 4 30.31 47.06 -42.26
CA SER A 4 29.51 46.13 -43.07
C SER A 4 29.97 44.67 -43.00
N ILE A 5 31.23 44.43 -42.64
CA ILE A 5 31.82 43.09 -42.53
C ILE A 5 31.49 42.44 -41.18
N LEU A 6 31.17 43.24 -40.15
CA LEU A 6 30.90 42.74 -38.80
C LEU A 6 29.47 42.21 -38.62
N MET A 7 28.51 42.70 -39.42
CA MET A 7 27.11 42.26 -39.37
C MET A 7 26.90 40.75 -39.59
N PRO A 8 27.47 40.11 -40.63
CA PRO A 8 27.29 38.66 -40.83
C PRO A 8 27.92 37.83 -39.70
N VAL A 9 29.03 38.30 -39.12
CA VAL A 9 29.67 37.63 -37.99
C VAL A 9 28.81 37.74 -36.73
N ALA A 10 28.27 38.92 -36.44
CA ALA A 10 27.37 39.12 -35.31
C ALA A 10 26.09 38.28 -35.45
N ALA A 11 25.49 38.24 -36.64
CA ALA A 11 24.32 37.41 -36.92
C ALA A 11 24.60 35.91 -36.73
N ALA A 12 25.77 35.43 -37.18
CA ALA A 12 26.18 34.04 -37.00
C ALA A 12 26.38 33.68 -35.52
N LEU A 13 27.00 34.57 -34.73
CA LEU A 13 27.21 34.36 -33.30
C LEU A 13 25.90 34.33 -32.52
N ILE A 14 24.95 35.22 -32.87
CA ILE A 14 23.61 35.23 -32.26
C ILE A 14 22.85 33.96 -32.62
N GLY A 15 22.89 33.52 -33.88
CA GLY A 15 22.29 32.26 -34.30
C GLY A 15 22.88 31.04 -33.58
N PHE A 16 24.19 31.00 -33.41
CA PHE A 16 24.88 29.93 -32.67
C PHE A 16 24.57 29.94 -31.17
N ALA A 17 24.51 31.12 -30.55
CA ALA A 17 24.08 31.26 -29.16
C ALA A 17 22.63 30.80 -28.99
N ASN A 18 21.77 31.12 -29.96
CA ASN A 18 20.37 30.73 -29.93
C ASN A 18 20.17 29.22 -30.04
N ALA A 19 20.81 28.59 -31.02
CA ALA A 19 20.77 27.13 -31.18
C ALA A 19 21.31 26.40 -29.94
N ASN A 20 22.34 26.94 -29.28
CA ASN A 20 22.87 26.35 -28.06
C ASN A 20 21.96 26.54 -26.84
N TYR A 21 21.25 27.68 -26.70
CA TYR A 21 20.28 27.83 -25.59
C TYR A 21 19.12 26.84 -25.77
N GLU A 22 18.60 26.70 -27.00
CA GLU A 22 17.48 25.79 -27.30
C GLU A 22 17.85 24.34 -27.04
N ALA A 23 19.00 23.92 -27.57
CA ALA A 23 19.50 22.56 -27.34
C ALA A 23 19.75 22.27 -25.85
N ARG A 24 20.22 23.27 -25.10
CA ARG A 24 20.48 23.12 -23.66
C ARG A 24 19.20 23.09 -22.83
N ALA A 25 18.23 23.94 -23.16
CA ALA A 25 16.91 23.93 -22.55
C ALA A 25 16.17 22.61 -22.80
N GLU A 26 16.28 22.06 -24.02
CA GLU A 26 15.69 20.75 -24.34
C GLU A 26 16.38 19.61 -23.59
N LEU A 27 17.71 19.64 -23.46
CA LEU A 27 18.45 18.65 -22.68
C LEU A 27 18.10 18.69 -21.19
N ASP A 28 17.99 19.90 -20.62
CA ASP A 28 17.60 20.11 -19.23
C ASP A 28 16.15 19.64 -18.99
N ALA A 29 15.22 19.95 -19.90
CA ALA A 29 13.84 19.48 -19.83
C ALA A 29 13.75 17.94 -19.88
N ARG A 30 14.49 17.28 -20.77
CA ARG A 30 14.55 15.81 -20.85
C ARG A 30 15.15 15.19 -19.60
N ASN A 31 16.16 15.83 -19.00
CA ASN A 31 16.80 15.32 -17.79
C ASN A 31 15.87 15.44 -16.57
N VAL A 32 15.15 16.56 -16.45
CA VAL A 32 14.13 16.74 -15.39
C VAL A 32 12.99 15.73 -15.54
N ASP A 33 12.52 15.47 -16.76
CA ASP A 33 11.47 14.47 -17.03
C ASP A 33 11.92 13.04 -16.68
N PHE A 34 13.17 12.67 -17.03
CA PHE A 34 13.76 11.37 -16.67
C PHE A 34 13.95 11.20 -15.15
N LEU A 35 14.38 12.25 -14.45
CA LEU A 35 14.51 12.22 -13.00
C LEU A 35 13.14 12.14 -12.30
N ALA A 36 12.16 12.90 -12.78
CA ALA A 36 10.80 12.89 -12.25
C ALA A 36 10.16 11.50 -12.41
N THR A 37 10.20 10.93 -13.62
CA THR A 37 9.65 9.59 -13.90
C THR A 37 10.29 8.52 -13.01
N ARG A 38 11.62 8.52 -12.84
CA ARG A 38 12.31 7.56 -11.97
C ARG A 38 11.94 7.69 -10.50
N GLU A 39 11.77 8.93 -10.01
CA GLU A 39 11.33 9.17 -8.63
C GLU A 39 9.88 8.75 -8.41
N PHE A 40 9.00 8.98 -9.38
CA PHE A 40 7.63 8.52 -9.35
C PHE A 40 7.51 6.99 -9.37
N ASP A 41 8.29 6.30 -10.22
CA ASP A 41 8.30 4.83 -10.29
C ASP A 41 8.78 4.21 -8.98
N ALA A 42 9.87 4.73 -8.41
CA ALA A 42 10.37 4.27 -7.11
C ALA A 42 9.38 4.55 -5.96
N ALA A 43 8.60 5.63 -6.03
CA ALA A 43 7.56 5.94 -5.06
C ALA A 43 6.34 5.01 -5.21
N LEU A 44 5.97 4.66 -6.45
CA LEU A 44 4.87 3.75 -6.75
C LEU A 44 5.17 2.32 -6.28
N GLU A 45 6.38 1.80 -6.57
CA GLU A 45 6.83 0.49 -6.11
C GLU A 45 6.85 0.40 -4.57
N ARG A 46 7.34 1.45 -3.89
CA ARG A 46 7.28 1.52 -2.41
C ARG A 46 5.84 1.48 -1.91
N ARG A 47 4.90 2.12 -2.61
CA ARG A 47 3.48 2.13 -2.22
C ARG A 47 2.82 0.76 -2.39
N GLU A 48 3.15 0.06 -3.47
CA GLU A 48 2.63 -1.29 -3.74
C GLU A 48 3.11 -2.29 -2.69
N ILE A 49 4.41 -2.26 -2.35
CA ILE A 49 4.99 -3.10 -1.30
C ILE A 49 4.33 -2.83 0.06
N LEU A 50 4.11 -1.56 0.42
CA LEU A 50 3.43 -1.19 1.66
C LEU A 50 1.96 -1.63 1.68
N ALA A 51 1.27 -1.60 0.54
CA ALA A 51 -0.12 -2.05 0.42
C ALA A 51 -0.26 -3.58 0.55
N ASP A 52 0.64 -4.36 -0.06
CA ASP A 52 0.63 -5.84 0.07
C ASP A 52 1.01 -6.28 1.49
N LEU A 53 2.01 -5.63 2.11
CA LEU A 53 2.36 -5.89 3.51
C LEU A 53 1.24 -5.51 4.49
N SER A 54 0.55 -4.39 4.23
CA SER A 54 -0.60 -3.93 5.02
C SER A 54 -1.77 -4.91 4.94
N THR A 55 -2.14 -5.37 3.74
CA THR A 55 -3.28 -6.28 3.56
C THR A 55 -3.01 -7.67 4.13
N ARG A 56 -1.82 -8.23 3.93
CA ARG A 56 -1.46 -9.54 4.52
C ARG A 56 -1.46 -9.52 6.03
N ALA A 57 -0.90 -8.48 6.66
CA ALA A 57 -0.92 -8.35 8.12
C ALA A 57 -2.36 -8.23 8.65
N LEU A 58 -3.21 -7.45 7.98
CA LEU A 58 -4.64 -7.33 8.33
C LEU A 58 -5.39 -8.66 8.18
N ILE A 59 -5.10 -9.46 7.14
CA ILE A 59 -5.73 -10.78 6.93
C ILE A 59 -5.35 -11.74 8.06
N VAL A 60 -4.08 -11.78 8.46
CA VAL A 60 -3.61 -12.64 9.56
C VAL A 60 -4.29 -12.25 10.88
N GLU A 61 -4.31 -10.95 11.21
CA GLU A 61 -4.99 -10.45 12.41
C GLU A 61 -6.49 -10.77 12.39
N LEU A 62 -7.17 -10.56 11.26
CA LEU A 62 -8.59 -10.89 11.12
C LEU A 62 -8.83 -12.40 11.27
N SER A 63 -7.97 -13.23 10.68
CA SER A 63 -8.04 -14.68 10.80
C SER A 63 -7.83 -15.15 12.25
N ASP A 64 -6.87 -14.57 12.97
CA ASP A 64 -6.64 -14.88 14.39
C ASP A 64 -7.84 -14.46 15.24
N ARG A 65 -8.39 -13.27 15.01
CA ARG A 65 -9.61 -12.80 15.70
C ARG A 65 -10.83 -13.67 15.41
N LEU A 66 -10.99 -14.13 14.17
CA LEU A 66 -12.05 -15.08 13.80
C LEU A 66 -11.81 -16.44 14.42
N SER A 67 -10.57 -16.92 14.48
CA SER A 67 -10.21 -18.18 15.13
C SER A 67 -10.47 -18.12 16.64
N ARG A 68 -10.19 -17.00 17.32
CA ARG A 68 -10.50 -16.81 18.75
C ARG A 68 -12.00 -16.67 19.01
N ARG A 69 -12.74 -16.11 18.05
CA ARG A 69 -14.21 -16.06 18.10
C ARG A 69 -14.83 -17.42 17.81
N ASN A 70 -14.18 -18.24 16.97
CA ASN A 70 -14.55 -19.60 16.63
C ASN A 70 -13.83 -20.67 17.47
N SER A 71 -13.06 -20.32 18.51
CA SER A 71 -12.39 -21.32 19.38
C SER A 71 -13.29 -21.82 20.50
N ASP A 72 -14.56 -21.96 20.15
CA ASP A 72 -15.49 -22.98 20.61
C ASP A 72 -15.68 -23.11 22.12
N TYR A 73 -16.83 -22.61 22.57
CA TYR A 73 -17.47 -23.19 23.74
C TYR A 73 -17.90 -24.62 23.36
N MET A 74 -17.05 -25.61 23.61
CA MET A 74 -17.32 -27.01 23.32
C MET A 74 -17.82 -27.71 24.58
N CYS A 75 -18.95 -28.41 24.48
CA CYS A 75 -19.41 -29.27 25.55
C CYS A 75 -18.51 -30.50 25.70
N ARG A 76 -17.95 -30.71 26.89
CA ARG A 76 -17.07 -31.86 27.19
C ARG A 76 -17.79 -33.21 27.22
N TYR A 77 -19.11 -33.21 27.38
CA TYR A 77 -19.89 -34.44 27.52
C TYR A 77 -20.35 -35.00 26.18
N CYS A 78 -20.70 -34.14 25.22
CA CYS A 78 -21.23 -34.57 23.91
C CYS A 78 -20.42 -34.05 22.71
N GLY A 79 -19.39 -33.22 22.92
CA GLY A 79 -18.56 -32.66 21.86
C GLY A 79 -19.24 -31.58 21.01
N ALA A 80 -20.45 -31.14 21.39
CA ALA A 80 -21.16 -30.09 20.68
C ALA A 80 -20.40 -28.75 20.77
N LYS A 81 -20.24 -28.08 19.63
CA LYS A 81 -19.57 -26.79 19.52
C LYS A 81 -20.60 -25.66 19.47
N PHE A 82 -20.34 -24.59 20.20
CA PHE A 82 -21.19 -23.41 20.25
C PHE A 82 -20.39 -22.15 19.93
N THR A 83 -21.02 -21.25 19.18
CA THR A 83 -20.45 -19.97 18.75
C THR A 83 -20.61 -18.86 19.79
N ASP A 84 -21.37 -19.11 20.85
CA ASP A 84 -21.64 -18.17 21.93
C ASP A 84 -21.65 -18.88 23.29
N ASN A 85 -21.16 -18.17 24.31
CA ASN A 85 -21.10 -18.62 25.69
C ASN A 85 -22.51 -18.91 26.22
N THR A 86 -23.47 -18.03 25.92
CA THR A 86 -24.85 -18.16 26.40
C THR A 86 -25.52 -19.43 25.87
N ALA A 87 -25.27 -19.77 24.61
CA ALA A 87 -25.77 -20.98 23.98
C ALA A 87 -25.12 -22.24 24.59
N TRP A 88 -23.82 -22.19 24.91
CA TRP A 88 -23.11 -23.26 25.59
C TRP A 88 -23.61 -23.49 27.02
N HIS A 89 -23.74 -22.44 27.83
CA HIS A 89 -24.28 -22.56 29.19
C HIS A 89 -25.73 -23.03 29.19
N ALA A 90 -26.56 -22.54 28.25
CA ALA A 90 -27.93 -23.03 28.11
C ALA A 90 -27.98 -24.51 27.72
N HIS A 91 -27.07 -24.97 26.87
CA HIS A 91 -26.94 -26.39 26.54
C HIS A 91 -26.46 -27.21 27.74
N GLU A 92 -25.42 -26.76 28.44
CA GLU A 92 -24.91 -27.44 29.64
C GLU A 92 -26.03 -27.58 30.69
N TRP A 93 -26.76 -26.49 30.95
CA TRP A 93 -27.89 -26.50 31.87
C TRP A 93 -29.00 -27.44 31.42
N LYS A 94 -29.48 -27.34 30.17
CA LYS A 94 -30.64 -28.11 29.70
C LYS A 94 -30.36 -29.58 29.44
N THR A 95 -29.16 -29.91 28.99
CA THR A 95 -28.82 -31.25 28.49
C THR A 95 -28.02 -32.05 29.51
N HIS A 96 -27.29 -31.38 30.41
CA HIS A 96 -26.41 -32.03 31.37
C HIS A 96 -26.72 -31.67 32.83
N GLU A 97 -27.54 -30.65 33.12
CA GLU A 97 -27.86 -30.22 34.49
C GLU A 97 -29.36 -30.30 34.80
N ALA A 98 -29.81 -31.47 35.28
CA ALA A 98 -31.01 -31.56 36.10
C ALA A 98 -30.87 -32.67 37.15
N PRO A 99 -31.26 -32.46 38.42
CA PRO A 99 -30.98 -31.32 39.29
C PRO A 99 -29.79 -31.65 40.23
N ARG A 100 -28.85 -30.72 40.43
CA ARG A 100 -27.94 -30.81 41.59
C ARG A 100 -28.75 -30.44 42.83
N GLY A 101 -29.17 -31.49 43.54
CA GLY A 101 -29.87 -31.38 44.82
C GLY A 101 -29.13 -30.48 45.80
N ARG A 102 -29.88 -29.54 46.35
CA ARG A 102 -29.61 -28.75 47.54
C ARG A 102 -29.08 -29.64 48.67
N ARG A 103 -27.84 -29.46 49.11
CA ARG A 103 -27.35 -29.76 50.47
C ARG A 103 -26.25 -28.78 50.84
#